data_AF-A0A2M7U626-F1
#
_entry.id   AF-A0A2M7U626-F1
#
_cell.length_a   1.000
_cell.length_b   1.000
_cell.length_c   1.000
_cell.angle_alpha   90.00
_cell.angle_beta   90.00
_cell.angle_gamma   90.00
#
_symmetry.space_group_name_H-M   'P 1'
#
loop_
_entity.id
_entity.type
_entity.pdbx_description
1 polymer ?
#
loop_
_entity_poly.entity_id
_entity_poly.type
_entity_poly.pdbx_seq_one_letter_code
_entity_poly.pdbx_strand_id
1 'polypeptide(L)'
;MFQKLAQTKRLLIHQCLIWDAQKKNILERKYMNKILIDTNVLIYAHDSTSPFFDKSFKYIENTIITNKACLSIQNYLEAYRIWTQKIKKPITASEAWLIIDYYRNHPNVTTLYPTLHSFDYCKKLTYTQNILGVNIFDVQLIATMLEYEVHTVATVNTKDFEEFKEIKVVNPLK
;
A
#
# COMPACT_ATOMS: atom_id res chain seq x y z
N MET A 1 7.56 -42.12 30.70
CA MET A 1 8.13 -40.75 30.62
C MET A 1 8.11 -40.18 29.19
N PHE A 2 8.56 -40.94 28.19
CA PHE A 2 8.62 -40.51 26.78
C PHE A 2 7.27 -40.14 26.11
N GLN A 3 6.18 -40.87 26.39
CA GLN A 3 4.84 -40.56 25.83
C GLN A 3 4.28 -39.21 26.30
N LYS A 4 4.46 -38.85 27.58
CA LYS A 4 4.04 -37.54 28.10
C LYS A 4 4.80 -36.40 27.42
N LEU A 5 6.11 -36.53 27.25
CA LEU A 5 6.95 -35.53 26.54
C LEU A 5 6.54 -35.34 25.08
N ALA A 6 6.22 -36.42 24.36
CA ALA A 6 5.74 -36.36 22.98
C ALA A 6 4.36 -35.68 22.87
N GLN A 7 3.46 -35.97 23.80
CA GLN A 7 2.13 -35.36 23.86
C GLN A 7 2.19 -33.87 24.18
N THR A 8 3.05 -33.44 25.10
CA THR A 8 3.26 -32.03 25.44
C THR A 8 3.88 -31.24 24.29
N LYS A 9 4.88 -31.79 23.58
CA LYS A 9 5.44 -31.15 22.36
C LYS A 9 4.39 -30.96 21.27
N ARG A 10 3.51 -31.95 21.06
CA ARG A 10 2.42 -31.88 20.07
C ARG A 10 1.39 -30.81 20.44
N LEU A 11 1.06 -30.67 21.73
CA LEU A 11 0.14 -29.65 22.23
C LEU A 11 0.70 -28.23 22.01
N LEU A 12 2.00 -28.02 22.30
CA LEU A 12 2.69 -26.74 22.09
C LEU A 12 2.72 -26.33 20.62
N ILE A 13 3.07 -27.25 19.71
CA ILE A 13 3.06 -26.97 18.26
C ILE A 13 1.65 -26.60 17.79
N HIS A 14 0.62 -27.30 18.27
CA HIS A 14 -0.76 -26.99 17.90
C HIS A 14 -1.21 -25.60 18.41
N GLN A 15 -0.82 -25.22 19.63
CA GLN A 15 -1.09 -23.88 20.17
C GLN A 15 -0.40 -22.78 19.36
N CYS A 16 0.86 -22.98 18.96
CA CYS A 16 1.57 -22.03 18.08
C CYS A 16 0.83 -21.85 16.74
N LEU A 17 0.41 -22.95 16.10
CA LEU A 17 -0.33 -22.90 14.84
C LEU A 17 -1.67 -22.14 14.98
N ILE A 18 -2.38 -22.31 16.10
CA ILE A 18 -3.61 -21.56 16.39
C ILE A 18 -3.31 -20.07 16.55
N TRP A 19 -2.25 -19.72 17.29
CA TRP A 19 -1.85 -18.32 17.47
C TRP A 19 -1.44 -17.65 16.15
N ASP A 20 -0.71 -18.36 15.29
CA ASP A 20 -0.33 -17.83 13.98
C ASP A 20 -1.56 -17.62 13.09
N ALA A 21 -2.51 -18.56 13.08
CA ALA A 21 -3.78 -18.42 12.36
C ALA A 21 -4.65 -17.27 12.89
N GLN A 22 -4.69 -17.06 14.21
CA GLN A 22 -5.40 -15.93 14.82
C GLN A 22 -4.76 -14.60 14.48
N LYS A 23 -3.42 -14.50 14.54
CA LYS A 23 -2.68 -13.32 14.10
C LYS A 23 -2.96 -13.00 12.64
N LYS A 24 -2.94 -14.01 11.77
CA LYS A 24 -3.26 -13.84 10.35
C LYS A 24 -4.67 -13.28 10.15
N ASN A 25 -5.68 -13.85 10.80
CA ASN A 25 -7.06 -13.34 10.76
C ASN A 25 -7.19 -11.89 11.25
N ILE A 26 -6.45 -11.51 12.30
CA ILE A 26 -6.45 -10.13 12.81
C ILE A 26 -5.82 -9.18 11.80
N LEU A 27 -4.71 -9.57 11.17
CA LEU A 27 -4.05 -8.78 10.14
C LEU A 27 -4.94 -8.63 8.90
N GLU A 28 -5.54 -9.72 8.41
CA GLU A 28 -6.52 -9.70 7.32
C GLU A 28 -7.62 -8.68 7.63
N ARG A 29 -8.31 -8.80 8.77
CA ARG A 29 -9.38 -7.87 9.17
C ARG A 29 -8.92 -6.42 9.32
N LYS A 30 -7.67 -6.18 9.71
CA LYS A 30 -7.12 -4.83 9.86
C LYS A 30 -7.02 -4.09 8.52
N TYR A 31 -6.76 -4.82 7.44
CA TYR A 31 -6.56 -4.25 6.11
C TYR A 31 -7.71 -4.51 5.14
N MET A 32 -8.69 -5.35 5.53
CA MET A 32 -9.95 -5.51 4.83
C MET A 32 -10.60 -4.15 4.51
N ASN A 33 -10.93 -3.94 3.24
CA ASN A 33 -11.53 -2.71 2.69
C ASN A 33 -10.63 -1.47 2.69
N LYS A 34 -9.33 -1.62 2.98
CA LYS A 34 -8.37 -0.54 2.74
C LYS A 34 -8.20 -0.29 1.25
N ILE A 35 -7.85 0.95 0.92
CA ILE A 35 -7.64 1.44 -0.43
C ILE A 35 -6.25 2.09 -0.44
N LEU A 36 -5.34 1.54 -1.24
CA LEU A 36 -4.07 2.20 -1.51
C LEU A 36 -4.33 3.45 -2.36
N ILE A 37 -3.88 4.60 -1.89
CA ILE A 37 -3.84 5.84 -2.66
C ILE A 37 -2.55 5.82 -3.49
N ASP A 38 -2.67 5.79 -4.81
CA ASP A 38 -1.51 5.81 -5.69
C ASP A 38 -0.82 7.19 -5.68
N THR A 39 0.45 7.21 -6.08
CA THR A 39 1.30 8.41 -6.06
C THR A 39 0.70 9.55 -6.86
N ASN A 40 0.12 9.28 -8.04
CA ASN A 40 -0.47 10.35 -8.87
C ASN A 40 -1.61 11.09 -8.14
N VAL A 41 -2.47 10.37 -7.40
CA VAL A 41 -3.57 10.96 -6.64
C VAL A 41 -3.02 11.81 -5.49
N LEU A 42 -2.02 11.28 -4.77
CA LEU A 42 -1.33 12.00 -3.71
C LEU A 42 -0.66 13.28 -4.22
N ILE A 43 0.03 13.22 -5.36
CA ILE A 43 0.67 14.38 -5.99
C ILE A 43 -0.38 15.44 -6.32
N TYR A 44 -1.47 15.05 -6.97
CA TYR A 44 -2.51 16.00 -7.38
C TYR A 44 -3.19 16.67 -6.19
N ALA A 45 -3.40 15.96 -5.08
CA ALA A 45 -3.98 16.54 -3.86
C ALA A 45 -3.09 17.60 -3.19
N HIS A 46 -1.81 17.71 -3.59
CA HIS A 46 -0.84 18.69 -3.05
C HIS A 46 -0.26 19.62 -4.13
N ASP A 47 -0.78 19.57 -5.35
CA ASP A 47 -0.47 20.54 -6.40
C ASP A 47 -1.72 21.35 -6.74
N SER A 48 -1.88 22.51 -6.10
CA SER A 48 -2.99 23.44 -6.36
C SER A 48 -3.07 23.96 -7.81
N THR A 49 -2.03 23.73 -8.61
CA THR A 49 -2.03 24.10 -10.04
C THR A 49 -2.50 22.96 -10.94
N SER A 50 -2.72 21.76 -10.39
CA SER A 50 -3.28 20.61 -11.08
C SER A 50 -4.80 20.77 -11.25
N PRO A 51 -5.35 20.49 -12.45
CA PRO A 51 -6.81 20.46 -12.64
C PRO A 51 -7.50 19.36 -11.84
N PHE A 52 -6.74 18.42 -11.25
CA PHE A 52 -7.24 17.31 -10.46
C PHE A 52 -7.17 17.57 -8.94
N PHE A 53 -6.69 18.74 -8.52
CA PHE A 53 -6.48 19.09 -7.11
C PHE A 53 -7.71 18.83 -6.24
N ASP A 54 -8.85 19.47 -6.55
CA ASP A 54 -10.05 19.39 -5.71
C ASP A 54 -10.60 17.96 -5.61
N LYS A 55 -10.59 17.21 -6.71
CA LYS A 55 -11.10 15.84 -6.74
C LYS A 55 -10.19 14.90 -5.96
N SER A 56 -8.88 14.99 -6.16
CA SER A 56 -7.91 14.17 -5.44
C SER A 56 -7.89 14.48 -3.94
N PHE A 57 -7.93 15.77 -3.57
CA PHE A 57 -7.98 16.20 -2.18
C PHE A 57 -9.21 15.62 -1.47
N LYS A 58 -10.41 15.83 -2.03
CA LYS A 58 -11.67 15.30 -1.47
C LYS A 58 -11.68 13.77 -1.39
N TYR A 59 -11.09 13.09 -2.38
CA TYR A 59 -11.01 11.64 -2.35
C TYR A 59 -10.12 11.14 -1.21
N ILE A 60 -8.94 11.74 -1.02
CA ILE A 60 -8.05 11.39 0.09
C ILE A 60 -8.72 11.72 1.44
N GLU A 61 -9.33 12.89 1.57
CA GLU A 61 -10.06 13.27 2.79
C GLU A 61 -11.15 12.24 3.14
N ASN A 62 -11.98 11.86 2.17
CA ASN A 62 -13.04 10.87 2.37
C ASN A 62 -12.49 9.48 2.73
N THR A 63 -11.40 9.03 2.10
CA THR A 63 -10.78 7.74 2.43
C THR A 63 -10.13 7.75 3.81
N ILE A 64 -9.63 8.89 4.28
CA ILE A 64 -9.13 9.07 5.66
C ILE A 64 -10.27 9.07 6.67
N ILE A 65 -11.33 9.84 6.43
CA ILE A 65 -12.50 9.92 7.33
C ILE A 65 -13.16 8.54 7.50
N THR A 66 -13.23 7.76 6.41
CA THR A 66 -13.79 6.40 6.44
C THR A 66 -12.80 5.33 6.93
N ASN A 67 -11.61 5.71 7.38
CA ASN A 67 -10.54 4.83 7.83
C ASN A 67 -10.18 3.74 6.79
N LYS A 68 -10.18 4.11 5.50
CA LYS A 68 -9.83 3.23 4.38
C LYS A 68 -8.46 3.54 3.78
N ALA A 69 -7.88 4.69 4.07
CA ALA A 69 -6.64 5.15 3.44
C ALA A 69 -5.43 4.24 3.77
N CYS A 70 -4.75 3.79 2.71
CA CYS A 70 -3.43 3.19 2.73
C CYS A 70 -2.48 3.97 1.83
N LEU A 71 -1.22 4.10 2.24
CA LEU A 71 -0.12 4.64 1.45
C LEU A 71 1.11 3.76 1.68
N SER A 72 1.95 3.57 0.68
CA SER A 72 3.23 2.86 0.86
C SER A 72 4.41 3.82 1.03
N ILE A 73 5.52 3.34 1.58
CA ILE A 73 6.79 4.09 1.56
C ILE A 73 7.20 4.45 0.13
N GLN A 74 6.94 3.58 -0.85
CA GLN A 74 7.21 3.87 -2.26
C GLN A 74 6.39 5.09 -2.75
N ASN A 75 5.10 5.15 -2.43
CA ASN A 75 4.26 6.31 -2.81
C ASN A 75 4.79 7.62 -2.21
N TYR A 76 5.23 7.60 -0.94
CA TYR A 76 5.81 8.80 -0.33
C TYR A 76 7.09 9.25 -1.02
N LEU A 77 8.00 8.33 -1.34
CA LEU A 77 9.29 8.67 -1.98
C LEU A 77 9.10 9.16 -3.42
N GLU A 78 8.18 8.55 -4.16
CA GLU A 78 7.81 9.02 -5.49
C GLU A 78 7.17 10.41 -5.43
N ALA A 79 6.25 10.65 -4.50
CA ALA A 79 5.61 11.96 -4.31
C ALA A 79 6.65 13.02 -3.89
N TYR A 80 7.54 12.70 -2.95
CA TYR A 80 8.66 13.57 -2.55
C TYR A 80 9.47 14.04 -3.76
N ARG A 81 9.87 13.10 -4.62
CA ARG A 81 10.64 13.43 -5.83
C ARG A 81 9.88 14.40 -6.73
N ILE A 82 8.58 14.18 -6.92
CA ILE A 82 7.76 15.01 -7.80
C ILE A 82 7.53 16.40 -7.20
N TRP A 83 7.16 16.48 -5.93
CA TRP A 83 6.93 17.74 -5.23
C TRP A 83 8.17 18.62 -5.16
N THR A 84 9.35 18.04 -5.04
CA THR A 84 10.62 18.79 -4.92
C THR A 84 11.28 19.12 -6.26
N GLN A 85 10.74 18.66 -7.40
CA GLN A 85 11.41 18.83 -8.70
C GLN A 85 10.49 19.11 -9.89
N LYS A 86 9.32 18.48 -9.99
CA LYS A 86 8.55 18.40 -11.24
C LYS A 86 7.25 19.19 -11.27
N ILE A 87 6.69 19.54 -10.12
CA ILE A 87 5.47 20.37 -10.07
C ILE A 87 5.80 21.82 -10.48
N LYS A 88 4.78 22.60 -10.89
CA LYS A 88 4.99 24.00 -11.35
C LYS A 88 5.67 24.88 -10.30
N LYS A 89 5.41 24.62 -9.02
CA LYS A 89 5.99 25.31 -7.88
C LYS A 89 6.60 24.28 -6.93
N PRO A 90 7.84 23.82 -7.18
CA PRO A 90 8.47 22.84 -6.31
C PRO A 90 8.55 23.33 -4.86
N ILE A 91 8.33 22.42 -3.92
CA ILE A 91 8.45 22.68 -2.48
C ILE A 91 9.83 22.22 -1.97
N THR A 92 10.20 22.70 -0.80
CA THR A 92 11.44 22.32 -0.12
C THR A 92 11.36 20.89 0.42
N ALA A 93 12.53 20.30 0.70
CA ALA A 93 12.62 19.00 1.37
C ALA A 93 11.86 18.98 2.71
N SER A 94 11.95 20.07 3.49
CA SER A 94 11.27 20.18 4.78
C SER A 94 9.74 20.18 4.64
N GLU A 95 9.20 20.90 3.66
CA GLU A 95 7.76 20.93 3.40
C GLU A 95 7.26 19.56 2.93
N ALA A 96 8.00 18.90 2.04
CA ALA A 96 7.66 17.55 1.58
C ALA A 96 7.64 16.54 2.73
N TRP A 97 8.64 16.56 3.62
CA TRP A 97 8.65 15.69 4.79
C TRP A 97 7.54 16.00 5.79
N LEU A 98 7.18 17.27 5.97
CA LEU A 98 6.04 17.66 6.81
C LEU A 98 4.72 17.07 6.28
N ILE A 99 4.50 17.08 4.96
CA ILE A 99 3.33 16.44 4.34
C ILE A 99 3.37 14.91 4.53
N ILE A 100 4.52 14.28 4.31
CA ILE A 100 4.67 12.83 4.48
C ILE A 100 4.42 12.42 5.94
N ASP A 101 4.98 13.14 6.89
CA ASP A 101 4.82 12.87 8.31
C ASP A 101 3.39 13.11 8.80
N TYR A 102 2.67 14.07 8.20
CA TYR A 102 1.23 14.20 8.43
C TYR A 102 0.51 12.88 8.12
N TYR A 103 0.71 12.30 6.93
CA TYR A 103 0.06 11.03 6.57
C TYR A 103 0.57 9.84 7.39
N ARG A 104 1.89 9.73 7.60
CA ARG A 104 2.48 8.61 8.34
C ARG A 104 2.02 8.54 9.80
N ASN A 105 1.79 9.70 10.42
CA ASN A 105 1.37 9.78 11.82
C ASN A 105 -0.17 9.89 11.98
N HIS A 106 -0.93 10.00 10.88
CA HIS A 106 -2.38 10.12 10.96
C HIS A 106 -3.02 8.79 11.40
N PRO A 107 -3.88 8.78 12.44
CA PRO A 107 -4.40 7.53 13.03
C PRO A 107 -5.25 6.68 12.06
N ASN A 108 -5.89 7.32 11.08
CA ASN A 108 -6.72 6.65 10.07
C ASN A 108 -5.98 6.33 8.76
N VAL A 109 -4.68 6.63 8.68
CA VAL A 109 -3.86 6.30 7.51
C VAL A 109 -2.97 5.13 7.87
N THR A 110 -3.02 4.09 7.05
CA THR A 110 -2.14 2.93 7.20
C THR A 110 -0.96 3.07 6.26
N THR A 111 0.26 3.03 6.80
CA THR A 111 1.47 2.98 5.98
C THR A 111 1.90 1.53 5.73
N LEU A 112 2.04 1.15 4.46
CA LEU A 112 2.55 -0.16 4.02
C LEU A 112 4.07 -0.09 3.81
N TYR A 113 4.78 -1.09 4.30
CA TYR A 113 6.23 -1.19 4.20
C TYR A 113 6.58 -2.42 3.38
N PRO A 114 7.36 -2.29 2.29
CA PRO A 114 7.91 -3.45 1.61
C PRO A 114 8.72 -4.31 2.59
N THR A 115 8.43 -5.60 2.63
CA THR A 115 9.19 -6.59 3.39
C THR A 115 9.91 -7.55 2.44
N LEU A 116 10.76 -8.41 2.98
CA LEU A 116 11.36 -9.52 2.22
C LEU A 116 10.29 -10.40 1.56
N HIS A 117 9.13 -10.58 2.21
CA HIS A 117 8.04 -11.37 1.65
C HIS A 117 7.40 -10.68 0.44
N SER A 118 7.08 -9.38 0.50
CA SER A 118 6.63 -8.64 -0.70
C SER A 118 7.67 -8.63 -1.82
N PHE A 119 8.96 -8.60 -1.47
CA PHE A 119 10.02 -8.62 -2.47
C PHE A 119 10.11 -9.97 -3.20
N ASP A 120 10.04 -11.08 -2.47
CA ASP A 120 9.96 -12.42 -3.06
C ASP A 120 8.69 -12.60 -3.88
N TYR A 121 7.58 -12.02 -3.44
CA TYR A 121 6.33 -12.06 -4.20
C TYR A 121 6.42 -11.21 -5.48
N CYS A 122 7.03 -10.03 -5.42
CA CYS A 122 7.34 -9.20 -6.60
C CYS A 122 8.16 -9.99 -7.62
N LYS A 123 9.25 -10.64 -7.17
CA LYS A 123 10.07 -11.53 -8.00
C LYS A 123 9.25 -12.65 -8.65
N LYS A 124 8.31 -13.26 -7.92
CA LYS A 124 7.43 -14.30 -8.48
C LYS A 124 6.51 -13.73 -9.56
N LEU A 125 5.88 -12.58 -9.30
CA LEU A 125 4.95 -11.93 -10.23
C LEU A 125 5.63 -11.56 -11.56
N THR A 126 6.85 -11.01 -11.50
CA THR A 126 7.59 -10.62 -12.71
C THR A 126 7.89 -11.79 -13.62
N TYR A 127 8.24 -12.97 -13.08
CA TYR A 127 8.43 -14.17 -13.89
C TYR A 127 7.13 -14.67 -14.51
N THR A 128 6.03 -14.66 -13.75
CA THR A 128 4.74 -15.20 -14.23
C THR A 128 4.08 -14.32 -15.29
N GLN A 129 4.33 -13.02 -15.26
CA GLN A 129 3.71 -12.04 -16.15
C GLN A 129 4.69 -11.45 -17.18
N ASN A 130 5.95 -11.92 -17.18
CA ASN A 130 7.02 -11.44 -18.07
C ASN A 130 7.21 -9.91 -18.05
N ILE A 131 7.16 -9.33 -16.85
CA ILE A 131 7.25 -7.88 -16.65
C ILE A 131 8.69 -7.41 -16.82
N LEU A 132 8.88 -6.30 -17.54
CA LEU A 132 10.19 -5.73 -17.86
C LEU A 132 10.25 -4.23 -17.52
N GLY A 133 11.47 -3.75 -17.21
CA GLY A 133 11.76 -2.33 -17.11
C GLY A 133 11.06 -1.61 -15.95
N VAL A 134 10.54 -0.40 -16.22
CA VAL A 134 9.98 0.50 -15.20
C VAL A 134 8.76 -0.07 -14.47
N ASN A 135 8.04 -0.99 -15.10
CA ASN A 135 6.87 -1.67 -14.55
C ASN A 135 7.19 -2.49 -13.28
N ILE A 136 8.48 -2.73 -12.98
CA ILE A 136 8.90 -3.38 -11.74
C ILE A 136 8.41 -2.65 -10.49
N PHE A 137 8.31 -1.33 -10.53
CA PHE A 137 7.87 -0.53 -9.38
C PHE A 137 6.38 -0.72 -9.11
N ASP A 138 5.56 -0.84 -10.15
CA ASP A 138 4.13 -1.14 -10.01
C ASP A 138 3.94 -2.57 -9.47
N VAL A 139 4.71 -3.55 -9.97
CA VAL A 139 4.68 -4.93 -9.45
C VAL A 139 5.11 -4.99 -7.98
N GLN A 140 6.15 -4.25 -7.59
CA GLN A 140 6.58 -4.18 -6.20
C GLN A 140 5.49 -3.57 -5.32
N LEU A 141 4.83 -2.50 -5.77
CA LEU A 141 3.72 -1.88 -5.05
C LEU A 141 2.56 -2.87 -4.86
N ILE A 142 2.20 -3.60 -5.91
CA ILE A 142 1.14 -4.62 -5.87
C ILE A 142 1.52 -5.77 -4.97
N ALA A 143 2.76 -6.26 -5.03
CA ALA A 143 3.23 -7.32 -4.15
C ALA A 143 3.17 -6.89 -2.68
N THR A 144 3.54 -5.65 -2.37
CA THR A 144 3.35 -5.07 -1.04
C THR A 144 1.87 -4.98 -0.69
N MET A 145 0.99 -4.48 -1.56
CA MET A 145 -0.45 -4.43 -1.31
C MET A 145 -1.03 -5.81 -0.94
N LEU A 146 -0.69 -6.83 -1.72
CA LEU A 146 -1.20 -8.19 -1.54
C LEU A 146 -0.66 -8.85 -0.27
N GLU A 147 0.59 -8.59 0.14
CA GLU A 147 1.10 -9.04 1.45
C GLU A 147 0.25 -8.53 2.61
N TYR A 148 -0.26 -7.30 2.49
CA TYR A 148 -1.13 -6.67 3.48
C TYR A 148 -2.62 -6.91 3.21
N GLU A 149 -3.02 -7.78 2.27
CA GLU A 149 -4.43 -8.06 1.93
C GLU A 149 -5.21 -6.79 1.49
N VAL A 150 -4.51 -5.83 0.90
CA VAL A 150 -5.09 -4.61 0.34
C VAL A 150 -5.39 -4.85 -1.13
N HIS A 151 -6.66 -5.05 -1.47
CA HIS A 151 -7.08 -5.42 -2.84
C HIS A 151 -7.68 -4.26 -3.63
N THR A 152 -7.52 -3.01 -3.21
CA THR A 152 -8.03 -1.85 -3.97
C THR A 152 -6.97 -0.78 -4.08
N VAL A 153 -6.76 -0.27 -5.29
CA VAL A 153 -5.90 0.89 -5.59
C VAL A 153 -6.73 2.01 -6.19
N ALA A 154 -6.51 3.24 -5.71
CA ALA A 154 -7.05 4.45 -6.28
C ALA A 154 -5.97 5.12 -7.13
N THR A 155 -6.13 5.12 -8.44
CA THR A 155 -5.15 5.66 -9.40
C THR A 155 -5.83 6.30 -10.60
N VAL A 156 -5.21 7.33 -11.15
CA VAL A 156 -5.65 7.91 -12.42
C VAL A 156 -5.23 7.05 -13.61
N ASN A 157 -4.09 6.34 -13.50
CA ASN A 157 -3.51 5.52 -14.56
C ASN A 157 -4.06 4.08 -14.52
N THR A 158 -5.38 3.92 -14.68
CA THR A 158 -6.02 2.61 -14.44
C THR A 158 -5.45 1.46 -15.27
N LYS A 159 -5.02 1.76 -16.50
CA LYS A 159 -4.46 0.78 -17.45
C LYS A 159 -3.20 0.09 -16.93
N ASP A 160 -2.40 0.78 -16.12
CA ASP A 160 -1.15 0.24 -15.57
C ASP A 160 -1.42 -0.89 -14.56
N PHE A 161 -2.65 -0.99 -14.06
CA PHE A 161 -3.07 -1.95 -13.05
C PHE A 161 -4.12 -2.96 -13.55
N GLU A 162 -4.63 -2.81 -14.77
CA GLU A 162 -5.72 -3.64 -15.31
C GLU A 162 -5.32 -5.12 -15.54
N GLU A 163 -4.02 -5.40 -15.70
CA GLU A 163 -3.52 -6.77 -15.88
C GLU A 163 -3.50 -7.61 -14.58
N PHE A 164 -3.59 -6.95 -13.42
CA PHE A 164 -3.55 -7.60 -12.10
C PHE A 164 -4.96 -7.91 -11.61
N LYS A 165 -5.39 -9.16 -11.77
CA LYS A 165 -6.76 -9.63 -11.46
C LYS A 165 -7.05 -9.67 -9.96
N GLU A 166 -6.02 -9.70 -9.14
CA GLU A 166 -6.08 -9.77 -7.68
C GLU A 166 -6.41 -8.42 -7.02
N ILE A 167 -6.42 -7.33 -7.79
CA ILE A 167 -6.72 -5.99 -7.29
C ILE A 167 -7.89 -5.35 -8.06
N LYS A 168 -8.63 -4.51 -7.35
CA LYS A 168 -9.64 -3.62 -7.89
C LYS A 168 -9.02 -2.24 -8.12
N VAL A 169 -9.18 -1.73 -9.34
CA VAL A 169 -8.70 -0.40 -9.71
C VAL A 169 -9.86 0.59 -9.68
N VAL A 170 -9.67 1.73 -9.01
CA VAL A 170 -10.65 2.82 -8.91
C VAL A 170 -10.02 4.10 -9.42
N ASN A 171 -10.68 4.82 -10.33
CA ASN A 171 -10.25 6.15 -10.73
C ASN A 171 -10.98 7.21 -9.87
N PRO A 172 -10.28 7.97 -9.01
CA PRO A 172 -10.91 8.91 -8.09
C PRO A 172 -11.43 10.19 -8.78
N LEU A 173 -11.14 10.38 -10.07
CA LEU A 173 -11.49 11.58 -10.82
C LEU A 173 -12.76 11.43 -11.68
N LYS A 174 -13.28 10.21 -11.80
CA LYS A 174 -14.46 9.86 -12.60
C LYS A 174 -15.72 9.77 -11.75
#